data_AF-A0A3R6I1I1-F1
#
_entry.id   AF-A0A3R6I1I1-F1
#
_cell.length_a   1.000
_cell.length_b   1.000
_cell.length_c   1.000
_cell.angle_alpha   90.00
_cell.angle_beta   90.00
_cell.angle_gamma   90.00
#
_symmetry.space_group_name_H-M   'P 1'
#
loop_
_entity.id
_entity.type
_entity.pdbx_description
1 polymer ?
#
loop_
_entity_poly.entity_id
_entity_poly.type
_entity_poly.pdbx_seq_one_letter_code
_entity_poly.pdbx_strand_id
1 'polypeptide(L)'
;MEIQGKVTNILPMRSGVSARGEWKSQEFVITTEEQYPKMVCFQVFGEDRINSFALQIGEAVKVSFDISAHEYQGCFFNSINAWKVEKLMPIAQNPPLNPQQNVNAPAGGYVPPQAGGNAMFGGGTPPGNSPNPIQAGQQAQQQGGGGLPF
;
A
#
# COMPACT_ATOMS: atom_id res chain seq x y z
N MET A 1 17.74 -21.24 -5.91
CA MET A 1 16.37 -21.58 -6.38
C MET A 1 15.47 -20.36 -6.19
N GLU A 2 14.23 -20.37 -6.72
CA GLU A 2 13.28 -19.25 -6.57
C GLU A 2 11.82 -19.70 -6.44
N ILE A 3 11.00 -18.87 -5.80
CA ILE A 3 9.55 -19.04 -5.61
C ILE A 3 8.86 -17.66 -5.60
N GLN A 4 7.61 -17.60 -6.05
CA GLN A 4 6.77 -16.40 -5.98
C GLN A 4 5.50 -16.69 -5.17
N GLY A 5 5.08 -15.73 -4.35
CA GLY A 5 3.84 -15.81 -3.61
C GLY A 5 3.56 -14.56 -2.78
N LYS A 6 2.43 -14.57 -2.09
CA LYS A 6 1.98 -13.49 -1.21
C LYS A 6 2.36 -13.80 0.23
N VAL A 7 2.98 -12.84 0.94
CA VAL A 7 3.32 -12.98 2.36
C VAL A 7 2.03 -13.10 3.18
N THR A 8 1.88 -14.17 3.95
CA THR A 8 0.69 -14.42 4.78
C THR A 8 0.98 -14.32 6.27
N ASN A 9 2.17 -14.71 6.73
CA ASN A 9 2.58 -14.53 8.13
C ASN A 9 4.04 -14.06 8.24
N ILE A 10 4.29 -13.29 9.28
CA ILE A 10 5.63 -12.88 9.73
C ILE A 10 5.81 -13.45 11.13
N LEU A 11 6.79 -14.33 11.32
CA LEU A 11 7.04 -14.96 12.62
C LEU A 11 7.96 -14.06 13.48
N PRO A 12 8.00 -14.26 14.81
CA PRO A 12 8.91 -13.52 15.68
C PRO A 12 10.37 -13.63 15.24
N MET A 13 11.09 -12.51 15.31
CA MET A 13 12.53 -12.48 15.08
C MET A 13 13.24 -13.28 16.19
N ARG A 14 14.09 -14.22 15.81
CA ARG A 14 14.95 -14.98 16.72
C ARG A 14 16.35 -14.36 16.73
N SER A 15 16.99 -14.37 17.88
CA SER A 15 18.38 -13.92 18.05
C SER A 15 19.17 -14.86 18.96
N GLY A 16 20.48 -14.74 18.90
CA GLY A 16 21.39 -15.45 19.79
C GLY A 16 22.84 -15.04 19.58
N VAL A 17 23.73 -15.61 20.38
CA VAL A 17 25.19 -15.41 20.26
C VAL A 17 25.80 -16.67 19.66
N SER A 18 26.70 -16.50 18.68
CA SER A 18 27.50 -17.57 18.09
C SER A 18 29.00 -17.28 18.26
N ALA A 19 29.85 -18.24 17.96
CA ALA A 19 31.30 -18.03 17.89
C ALA A 19 31.73 -16.99 16.83
N ARG A 20 30.82 -16.54 15.95
CA ARG A 20 31.04 -15.49 14.94
C ARG A 20 30.39 -14.15 15.32
N GLY A 21 29.89 -14.01 16.54
CA GLY A 21 29.14 -12.85 17.02
C GLY A 21 27.64 -13.10 17.14
N GLU A 22 26.90 -12.03 17.44
CA GLU A 22 25.44 -12.05 17.50
C GLU A 22 24.82 -12.36 16.13
N TRP A 23 23.72 -13.09 16.14
CA TRP A 23 22.93 -13.37 14.95
C TRP A 23 21.46 -13.03 15.19
N LYS A 24 20.79 -12.60 14.11
CA LYS A 24 19.33 -12.46 14.05
C LYS A 24 18.82 -13.19 12.82
N SER A 25 17.69 -13.89 12.96
CA SER A 25 17.00 -14.62 11.90
C SER A 25 15.50 -14.41 12.05
N GLN A 26 14.78 -14.19 10.96
CA GLN A 26 13.33 -14.09 10.97
C GLN A 26 12.70 -15.01 9.93
N GLU A 27 11.64 -15.70 10.34
CA GLU A 27 10.86 -16.60 9.48
C GLU A 27 9.64 -15.86 8.90
N PHE A 28 9.38 -16.14 7.63
CA PHE A 28 8.27 -15.57 6.86
C PHE A 28 7.54 -16.70 6.15
N VAL A 29 6.20 -16.62 6.09
CA VAL A 29 5.38 -17.56 5.32
C VAL A 29 4.82 -16.83 4.12
N ILE A 30 5.01 -17.40 2.94
CA ILE A 30 4.30 -17.02 1.72
C ILE A 30 3.30 -18.10 1.33
N THR A 31 2.33 -17.72 0.52
CA THR A 31 1.41 -18.63 -0.16
C THR A 31 1.51 -18.40 -1.67
N THR A 32 1.77 -19.46 -2.44
CA THR A 32 1.91 -19.36 -3.89
C THR A 32 0.57 -19.07 -4.57
N GLU A 33 0.60 -18.33 -5.68
CA GLU A 33 -0.60 -17.92 -6.44
C GLU A 33 -0.91 -18.91 -7.59
N GLU A 34 -0.62 -20.20 -7.35
CA GLU A 34 -0.88 -21.32 -8.27
C GLU A 34 -2.34 -21.81 -8.17
N GLN A 35 -2.78 -22.66 -9.11
CA GLN A 35 -4.08 -23.37 -9.01
C GLN A 35 -4.22 -24.18 -7.70
N TYR A 36 -3.11 -24.62 -7.12
CA TYR A 36 -3.05 -25.27 -5.81
C TYR A 36 -2.06 -24.50 -4.92
N PRO A 37 -2.54 -23.48 -4.18
CA PRO A 37 -1.70 -22.64 -3.33
C PRO A 37 -0.94 -23.45 -2.29
N LYS A 38 0.39 -23.28 -2.24
CA LYS A 38 1.27 -23.93 -1.26
C LYS A 38 1.75 -22.90 -0.26
N MET A 39 1.66 -23.22 1.03
CA MET A 39 2.29 -22.44 2.09
C MET A 39 3.77 -22.83 2.18
N VAL A 40 4.67 -21.85 2.13
CA VAL A 40 6.12 -22.07 2.25
C VAL A 40 6.68 -21.12 3.30
N CYS A 41 7.29 -21.69 4.34
CA CYS A 41 8.04 -20.95 5.35
C CYS A 41 9.51 -20.89 4.93
N PHE A 42 10.11 -19.69 4.98
CA PHE A 42 11.54 -19.48 4.74
C PHE A 42 12.12 -18.56 5.81
N GLN A 43 13.42 -18.71 6.09
CA GLN A 43 14.15 -17.83 7.00
C GLN A 43 15.06 -16.86 6.25
N VAL A 44 15.11 -15.62 6.73
CA VAL A 44 16.10 -14.61 6.35
C VAL A 44 17.08 -14.46 7.50
N PHE A 45 18.37 -14.64 7.21
CA PHE A 45 19.44 -14.50 8.19
C PHE A 45 20.18 -13.17 8.04
N GLY A 46 20.51 -12.53 9.17
CA GLY A 46 21.19 -11.24 9.23
C GLY A 46 20.20 -10.07 9.36
N GLU A 47 20.42 -9.22 10.35
CA GLU A 47 19.60 -8.04 10.63
C GLU A 47 19.48 -7.10 9.42
N ASP A 48 20.60 -6.85 8.74
CA ASP A 48 20.66 -5.97 7.57
C ASP A 48 19.69 -6.43 6.46
N ARG A 49 19.60 -7.74 6.22
CA ARG A 49 18.71 -8.31 5.19
C ARG A 49 17.25 -8.25 5.61
N ILE A 50 16.95 -8.57 6.86
CA ILE A 50 15.58 -8.50 7.40
C ILE A 50 15.06 -7.06 7.29
N ASN A 51 15.88 -6.08 7.69
CA ASN A 51 15.58 -4.65 7.58
C ASN A 51 15.52 -4.17 6.12
N SER A 52 16.39 -4.67 5.24
CA SER A 52 16.40 -4.31 3.81
C SER A 52 15.16 -4.81 3.06
N PHE A 53 14.67 -6.00 3.39
CA PHE A 53 13.47 -6.54 2.75
C PHE A 53 12.19 -5.92 3.31
N ALA A 54 12.14 -5.58 4.61
CA ALA A 54 11.03 -4.88 5.26
C ALA A 54 9.64 -5.44 4.88
N LEU A 55 9.51 -6.77 4.82
CA LEU A 55 8.34 -7.46 4.26
C LEU A 55 7.09 -7.20 5.11
N GLN A 56 5.96 -6.98 4.44
CA GLN A 56 4.65 -6.79 5.08
C GLN A 56 3.68 -7.90 4.70
N ILE A 57 2.73 -8.21 5.59
CA ILE A 57 1.65 -9.16 5.29
C ILE A 57 0.83 -8.62 4.12
N GLY A 58 0.60 -9.48 3.12
CA GLY A 58 -0.14 -9.15 1.91
C GLY A 58 0.72 -8.70 0.73
N GLU A 59 2.03 -8.50 0.89
CA GLU A 59 2.92 -8.18 -0.24
C GLU A 59 3.13 -9.41 -1.14
N ALA A 60 3.04 -9.22 -2.46
CA ALA A 60 3.51 -10.20 -3.43
C ALA A 60 5.03 -10.09 -3.55
N VAL A 61 5.73 -11.22 -3.46
CA VAL A 61 7.20 -11.26 -3.45
C VAL A 61 7.73 -12.42 -4.28
N LYS A 62 8.90 -12.19 -4.88
CA LYS A 62 9.75 -13.23 -5.46
C LYS A 62 10.93 -13.47 -4.52
N VAL A 63 11.08 -14.69 -4.02
CA VAL A 63 12.09 -15.08 -3.04
C VAL A 63 13.11 -15.99 -3.71
N SER A 64 14.38 -15.61 -3.68
CA SER A 64 15.51 -16.48 -4.08
C SER A 64 16.16 -17.09 -2.85
N PHE A 65 16.27 -18.41 -2.86
CA PHE A 65 16.64 -19.20 -1.68
C PHE A 65 17.45 -20.45 -2.04
N ASP A 66 18.09 -21.00 -1.01
CA ASP A 66 18.75 -22.31 -1.05
C ASP A 66 18.12 -23.25 0.00
N ILE A 67 18.12 -24.55 -0.29
CA ILE A 67 17.60 -25.58 0.62
C ILE A 67 18.78 -26.31 1.24
N SER A 68 18.79 -26.42 2.57
CA SER A 68 19.75 -27.24 3.32
C SER A 68 19.02 -28.21 4.23
N ALA A 69 19.37 -29.49 4.17
CA ALA A 69 18.92 -30.47 5.16
C ALA A 69 19.86 -30.45 6.38
N HIS A 70 19.29 -30.53 7.58
CA HIS A 70 20.03 -30.79 8.81
C HIS A 70 19.44 -32.00 9.54
N GLU A 71 20.31 -32.85 10.07
CA GLU A 71 19.91 -33.99 10.89
C GLU A 71 19.87 -33.56 12.37
N TYR A 72 18.79 -33.89 13.06
CA TYR A 72 18.67 -33.78 14.50
C TYR A 72 18.06 -35.07 15.04
N GLN A 73 18.82 -35.81 15.86
CA GLN A 73 18.40 -37.08 16.47
C GLN A 73 17.90 -38.13 15.45
N GLY A 74 18.55 -38.24 14.28
CA GLY A 74 18.14 -39.15 13.20
C GLY A 74 16.95 -38.65 12.37
N CYS A 75 16.32 -37.53 12.74
CA CYS A 75 15.28 -36.88 11.94
C CYS A 75 15.88 -35.77 11.06
N PHE A 76 15.55 -35.77 9.77
CA PHE A 76 16.03 -34.78 8.81
C PHE A 76 15.01 -33.66 8.63
N PHE A 77 15.47 -32.42 8.78
CA PHE A 77 14.68 -31.21 8.65
C PHE A 77 15.23 -30.34 7.52
N ASN A 78 14.35 -29.81 6.67
CA ASN A 78 14.73 -28.88 5.61
C ASN A 78 14.65 -27.44 6.10
N SER A 79 15.70 -26.66 5.86
CA SER A 79 15.72 -25.21 6.05
C SER A 79 15.77 -24.52 4.70
N ILE A 80 14.85 -23.58 4.49
CA ILE A 80 14.78 -22.74 3.29
C ILE A 80 15.39 -21.39 3.64
N ASN A 81 16.60 -21.13 3.15
CA ASN A 81 17.38 -19.93 3.46
C ASN A 81 17.24 -18.91 2.33
N ALA A 82 16.50 -17.83 2.56
CA ALA A 82 16.36 -16.75 1.60
C ALA A 82 17.57 -15.80 1.65
N TRP A 83 18.21 -15.58 0.49
CA TRP A 83 19.33 -14.67 0.34
C TRP A 83 18.98 -13.40 -0.45
N LYS A 84 17.88 -13.41 -1.20
CA LYS A 84 17.33 -12.25 -1.91
C LYS A 84 15.80 -12.33 -1.92
N VAL A 85 15.15 -11.18 -1.73
CA VAL A 85 13.70 -11.03 -1.92
C VAL A 85 13.46 -9.79 -2.76
N GLU A 86 12.59 -9.92 -3.77
CA GLU A 86 12.14 -8.83 -4.63
C GLU A 86 10.66 -8.59 -4.38
N LYS A 87 10.28 -7.36 -4.01
CA LYS A 87 8.88 -6.98 -3.86
C LYS A 87 8.26 -6.80 -5.26
N LEU A 88 7.21 -7.55 -5.53
CA LEU A 88 6.42 -7.40 -6.75
C LEU A 88 5.36 -6.34 -6.45
N MET A 89 5.65 -5.10 -6.83
CA MET A 89 4.66 -4.03 -6.74
C MET A 89 3.45 -4.41 -7.60
N PRO A 90 2.21 -4.27 -7.11
CA PRO A 90 1.04 -4.33 -7.97
C PRO A 90 1.21 -3.30 -9.08
N ILE A 91 1.20 -3.75 -10.33
CA ILE A 91 1.16 -2.84 -11.47
C ILE A 91 -0.11 -2.01 -11.29
N ALA A 92 0.05 -0.71 -11.02
CA ALA A 92 -1.07 0.20 -10.90
C ALA A 92 -1.78 0.26 -12.26
N GLN A 93 -2.86 -0.52 -12.37
CA GLN A 93 -3.61 -0.65 -13.61
C GLN A 93 -4.37 0.65 -13.82
N ASN A 94 -3.72 1.56 -14.55
CA ASN A 94 -4.18 2.91 -14.79
C ASN A 94 -5.60 2.84 -15.39
N PRO A 95 -6.63 3.44 -14.75
CA PRO A 95 -8.00 3.30 -15.21
C PRO A 95 -8.12 3.88 -16.64
N PRO A 96 -8.83 3.21 -17.56
CA PRO A 96 -8.99 3.72 -18.91
C PRO A 96 -9.75 5.05 -18.88
N LEU A 97 -9.13 6.09 -19.43
CA LEU A 97 -9.80 7.35 -19.71
C LEU A 97 -10.84 7.11 -20.80
N ASN A 98 -12.13 7.19 -20.46
CA ASN A 98 -13.22 7.16 -21.44
C ASN A 98 -13.27 8.50 -22.20
N PRO A 99 -13.01 8.56 -23.52
CA PRO A 99 -13.20 9.76 -24.30
C PRO A 99 -14.67 9.88 -24.72
N GLN A 100 -15.55 10.27 -23.78
CA GLN A 100 -16.97 10.40 -24.11
C GLN A 100 -17.23 11.70 -24.89
N GLN A 101 -17.30 11.55 -26.20
CA GLN A 101 -17.65 12.58 -27.17
C GLN A 101 -19.03 13.19 -26.84
N ASN A 102 -19.13 14.52 -26.87
CA ASN A 102 -20.41 15.20 -27.02
C ASN A 102 -20.47 15.81 -28.42
N VAL A 103 -21.57 15.58 -29.13
CA VAL A 103 -21.80 15.90 -30.54
C VAL A 103 -23.14 16.58 -30.71
N ASN A 104 -23.28 17.37 -31.79
CA ASN A 104 -24.52 18.00 -32.31
C ASN A 104 -24.98 19.27 -31.55
N ALA A 105 -25.51 20.38 -32.13
CA ALA A 105 -25.62 20.97 -33.50
C ALA A 105 -26.42 22.33 -33.35
N PRO A 106 -26.88 23.06 -34.40
CA PRO A 106 -26.37 23.38 -35.75
C PRO A 106 -26.26 24.93 -35.98
N ALA A 107 -26.10 25.39 -37.23
CA ALA A 107 -25.88 26.80 -37.62
C ALA A 107 -27.03 27.44 -38.45
N GLY A 108 -27.09 28.79 -38.50
CA GLY A 108 -27.70 29.57 -39.61
C GLY A 108 -28.43 30.89 -39.25
N GLY A 109 -28.16 31.99 -39.98
CA GLY A 109 -29.06 33.19 -40.03
C GLY A 109 -28.37 34.59 -40.13
N TYR A 110 -28.78 35.43 -41.11
CA TYR A 110 -28.17 36.71 -41.53
C TYR A 110 -29.25 37.74 -41.98
N VAL A 111 -29.17 39.08 -41.87
CA VAL A 111 -28.35 39.99 -41.03
C VAL A 111 -29.18 41.17 -40.40
N PRO A 112 -29.25 42.48 -40.85
CA PRO A 112 -29.59 43.58 -39.91
C PRO A 112 -30.73 44.54 -40.36
N PRO A 113 -31.04 45.64 -39.62
CA PRO A 113 -30.31 46.90 -39.82
C PRO A 113 -29.94 47.65 -38.51
N GLN A 114 -29.46 48.88 -38.64
CA GLN A 114 -28.45 49.54 -37.78
C GLN A 114 -28.93 50.89 -37.20
N ALA A 115 -28.70 51.14 -35.89
CA ALA A 115 -28.64 52.50 -35.33
C ALA A 115 -28.00 52.58 -33.91
N GLY A 116 -26.86 53.27 -33.79
CA GLY A 116 -26.51 54.15 -32.65
C GLY A 116 -25.91 53.57 -31.35
N GLY A 117 -24.64 53.94 -31.06
CA GLY A 117 -24.22 54.34 -29.69
C GLY A 117 -23.22 53.46 -28.93
N ASN A 118 -21.96 53.93 -28.86
CA ASN A 118 -20.93 53.69 -27.84
C ASN A 118 -20.61 52.27 -27.30
N ALA A 119 -19.42 51.78 -27.67
CA ALA A 119 -18.25 51.51 -26.78
C ALA A 119 -18.45 51.11 -25.30
N MET A 120 -17.64 50.24 -24.67
CA MET A 120 -16.64 49.23 -25.12
C MET A 120 -16.19 48.45 -23.85
N PHE A 121 -15.87 47.14 -23.94
CA PHE A 121 -15.41 46.25 -22.83
C PHE A 121 -16.41 46.06 -21.66
N GLY A 122 -16.71 44.86 -21.12
CA GLY A 122 -16.03 43.56 -21.16
C GLY A 122 -15.46 43.23 -19.76
N GLY A 123 -15.80 42.13 -19.07
CA GLY A 123 -16.76 41.06 -19.33
C GLY A 123 -17.16 40.37 -18.00
N GLY A 124 -18.21 39.52 -18.02
CA GLY A 124 -18.84 39.00 -16.79
C GLY A 124 -18.07 37.91 -16.05
N THR A 125 -18.20 37.90 -14.73
CA THR A 125 -17.77 36.80 -13.85
C THR A 125 -18.86 35.72 -13.75
N PRO A 126 -18.49 34.42 -13.64
CA PRO A 126 -19.45 33.35 -13.39
C PRO A 126 -19.92 33.33 -11.92
N PRO A 127 -21.15 32.83 -11.65
CA PRO A 127 -21.70 32.81 -10.30
C PRO A 127 -21.28 31.59 -9.47
N GLY A 128 -21.14 31.79 -8.16
CA GLY A 128 -21.43 30.77 -7.16
C GLY A 128 -20.34 29.74 -6.83
N ASN A 129 -19.51 30.07 -5.83
CA ASN A 129 -19.02 29.04 -4.90
C ASN A 129 -19.16 29.57 -3.47
N SER A 130 -20.08 28.99 -2.70
CA SER A 130 -20.37 29.39 -1.32
C SER A 130 -19.43 28.65 -0.36
N PRO A 131 -18.62 29.35 0.45
CA PRO A 131 -17.89 28.70 1.54
C PRO A 131 -18.86 28.28 2.66
N ASN A 132 -18.76 27.03 3.10
CA ASN A 132 -19.50 26.52 4.27
C ASN A 132 -19.12 27.30 5.54
N PRO A 133 -20.07 27.89 6.28
CA PRO A 133 -19.78 28.46 7.59
C PRO A 133 -19.99 27.45 8.73
N ILE A 134 -18.92 27.26 9.51
CA ILE A 134 -18.92 27.22 10.99
C ILE A 134 -19.88 26.24 11.70
N GLN A 135 -19.31 25.22 12.34
CA GLN A 135 -19.80 24.78 13.66
C GLN A 135 -18.63 24.64 14.65
N ALA A 136 -18.41 25.69 15.43
CA ALA A 136 -17.60 25.63 16.64
C ALA A 136 -18.49 25.12 17.80
N GLY A 137 -18.38 23.83 18.10
CA GLY A 137 -19.04 23.20 19.25
C GLY A 137 -18.11 23.19 20.47
N GLN A 138 -18.37 24.06 21.43
CA GLN A 138 -17.64 24.11 22.70
C GLN A 138 -17.97 22.88 23.56
N GLN A 139 -16.96 22.29 24.21
CA GLN A 139 -17.17 21.50 25.42
C GLN A 139 -16.29 22.06 26.55
N ALA A 140 -16.91 22.27 27.71
CA ALA A 140 -16.41 23.13 28.76
C ALA A 140 -15.63 22.38 29.86
N GLN A 141 -14.86 23.14 30.64
CA GLN A 141 -14.25 22.66 31.88
C GLN A 141 -15.28 22.52 33.02
N GLN A 142 -15.17 21.43 33.77
CA GLN A 142 -15.43 21.31 35.22
C GLN A 142 -14.77 19.98 35.63
N GLN A 143 -13.65 19.92 36.38
CA GLN A 143 -13.37 20.44 37.72
C GLN A 143 -14.25 19.78 38.81
N GLY A 144 -13.64 19.14 39.80
CA GLY A 144 -14.31 18.70 41.04
C GLY A 144 -14.24 17.20 41.32
N GLY A 145 -13.35 16.80 42.23
CA GLY A 145 -13.11 15.39 42.56
C GLY A 145 -13.99 14.79 43.67
N GLY A 146 -13.67 13.53 43.98
CA GLY A 146 -13.96 12.88 45.27
C GLY A 146 -15.16 11.93 45.28
N GLY A 147 -14.96 10.73 45.84
CA GLY A 147 -16.05 9.90 46.38
C GLY A 147 -16.42 8.64 45.62
N LEU A 148 -15.65 7.56 45.82
CA LEU A 148 -16.27 6.25 46.10
C LEU A 148 -16.95 6.38 47.49
N PRO A 149 -18.11 5.77 47.77
CA PRO A 149 -18.24 4.30 47.75
C PRO A 149 -19.62 3.69 47.36
N PHE A 150 -19.59 2.35 47.20
CA PHE A 150 -20.69 1.39 47.01
C PHE A 150 -21.33 1.32 45.62
#